data_AF-A0A1F4BK22-F1
#
_entry.id   AF-A0A1F4BK22-F1
#
_cell.length_a   1.000
_cell.length_b   1.000
_cell.length_c   1.000
_cell.angle_alpha   90.00
_cell.angle_beta   90.00
_cell.angle_gamma   90.00
#
_symmetry.space_group_name_H-M   'P 1'
#
loop_
_entity.id
_entity.type
_entity.pdbx_description
1 polymer ?
#
loop_
_entity_poly.entity_id
_entity_poly.type
_entity_poly.pdbx_seq_one_letter_code
_entity_poly.pdbx_strand_id
1 'polypeptide(L)'
;MKLGRAAIMLAAAAMAAAPAWAHGGRHHGGGHVRFGVVVGAPLVWHYPPPYYYYPRTVVVPSPPTYIERGPAPEAAPPAQAYWYYCRGADAYYPYVKHCPGGWERVLPQPPG
;
A
#
# COMPACT_ATOMS: atom_id res chain seq x y z
N MET A 1 -81.75 -27.18 -25.26
CA MET A 1 -80.39 -27.75 -25.02
C MET A 1 -79.52 -27.81 -26.30
N LYS A 2 -79.49 -26.77 -27.14
CA LYS A 2 -78.64 -26.72 -28.36
C LYS A 2 -77.58 -25.60 -28.32
N LEU A 3 -77.83 -24.52 -27.57
CA LEU A 3 -76.87 -23.40 -27.43
C LEU A 3 -75.62 -23.74 -26.60
N GLY A 4 -75.72 -24.61 -25.59
CA GLY A 4 -74.56 -25.00 -24.79
C GLY A 4 -73.52 -25.83 -25.57
N ARG A 5 -73.97 -26.65 -26.52
CA ARG A 5 -73.09 -27.46 -27.37
C ARG A 5 -72.26 -26.60 -28.32
N ALA A 6 -72.84 -25.53 -28.86
CA ALA A 6 -72.12 -24.60 -29.74
C ALA A 6 -71.05 -23.81 -28.97
N ALA A 7 -71.36 -23.34 -27.76
CA ALA A 7 -70.39 -22.63 -26.92
C ALA A 7 -69.23 -23.53 -26.47
N ILE A 8 -69.51 -24.80 -26.16
CA ILE A 8 -68.48 -25.79 -25.78
C ILE A 8 -67.59 -26.15 -26.98
N MET A 9 -68.16 -26.30 -28.18
CA MET A 9 -67.39 -26.54 -29.41
C MET A 9 -66.49 -25.35 -29.78
N LEU A 10 -66.97 -24.12 -29.59
CA LEU A 10 -66.19 -22.91 -29.89
C LEU A 10 -65.00 -22.73 -28.93
N ALA A 11 -65.20 -23.03 -27.65
CA ALA A 11 -64.13 -22.98 -26.64
C ALA A 11 -63.06 -24.06 -26.88
N ALA A 12 -63.45 -25.26 -27.30
CA ALA A 12 -62.52 -26.34 -27.61
C ALA A 12 -61.64 -26.05 -28.85
N ALA A 13 -62.19 -25.35 -29.86
CA ALA A 13 -61.43 -24.97 -31.06
C ALA A 13 -60.34 -23.92 -30.78
N ALA A 14 -60.55 -23.02 -29.80
CA ALA A 14 -59.57 -22.00 -29.42
C ALA A 14 -58.35 -22.57 -28.69
N MET A 15 -58.49 -23.74 -28.03
CA MET A 15 -57.41 -24.39 -27.27
C MET A 15 -56.54 -25.33 -28.12
N ALA A 16 -56.96 -25.62 -29.36
CA ALA A 16 -56.20 -26.45 -30.30
C ALA A 16 -55.11 -25.67 -31.07
N ALA A 17 -55.03 -24.34 -30.89
CA ALA A 17 -53.97 -23.50 -31.45
C ALA A 17 -52.72 -23.51 -30.55
N ALA A 18 -52.22 -24.69 -30.20
CA ALA A 18 -50.86 -24.84 -29.69
C ALA A 18 -49.91 -24.82 -30.90
N PRO A 19 -48.72 -24.19 -30.80
CA PRO A 19 -47.72 -24.33 -31.85
C PRO A 19 -47.30 -25.79 -31.89
N ALA A 20 -47.81 -26.53 -32.88
CA ALA A 20 -47.14 -27.72 -33.36
C ALA A 20 -45.73 -27.30 -33.83
N TRP A 21 -44.81 -28.25 -33.97
CA TRP A 21 -43.42 -28.04 -34.42
C TRP A 21 -42.41 -27.70 -33.32
N ALA A 22 -42.49 -28.42 -32.19
CA ALA A 22 -41.30 -28.86 -31.48
C ALA A 22 -41.18 -30.39 -31.61
N HIS A 23 -40.70 -30.87 -32.75
CA HIS A 23 -40.15 -32.22 -32.89
C HIS A 23 -38.96 -32.19 -33.85
N GLY A 24 -37.77 -32.39 -33.31
CA GLY A 24 -36.54 -32.50 -34.07
C GLY A 24 -36.50 -33.79 -34.88
N GLY A 25 -35.78 -33.77 -36.01
CA GLY A 25 -35.61 -34.95 -36.83
C GLY A 25 -34.60 -34.78 -37.96
N ARG A 26 -33.39 -35.28 -37.70
CA ARG A 26 -32.41 -35.84 -38.65
C ARG A 26 -31.70 -34.89 -39.63
N HIS A 27 -30.41 -34.76 -39.39
CA HIS A 27 -29.40 -34.21 -40.28
C HIS A 27 -29.35 -34.97 -41.62
N HIS A 28 -29.62 -34.29 -42.73
CA HIS A 28 -29.06 -34.61 -44.04
C HIS A 28 -28.73 -33.31 -44.78
N GLY A 29 -27.61 -33.36 -45.51
CA GLY A 29 -26.82 -32.22 -45.96
C GLY A 29 -27.60 -31.13 -46.68
N GLY A 30 -27.28 -29.89 -46.33
CA GLY A 30 -27.79 -28.69 -46.99
C GLY A 30 -27.39 -27.46 -46.19
N GLY A 31 -26.36 -26.75 -46.66
CA GLY A 31 -25.93 -25.49 -46.06
C GLY A 31 -27.05 -24.46 -46.14
N HIS A 32 -27.74 -24.24 -45.03
CA HIS A 32 -28.77 -23.22 -44.91
C HIS A 32 -28.10 -21.95 -44.39
N VAL A 33 -27.96 -20.95 -45.26
CA VAL A 33 -27.59 -19.60 -44.83
C VAL A 33 -28.87 -18.93 -44.34
N ARG A 34 -28.96 -18.69 -43.03
CA ARG A 34 -30.07 -17.99 -42.40
C ARG A 34 -29.70 -16.51 -42.29
N PHE A 35 -30.52 -15.63 -42.88
CA PHE A 35 -30.48 -14.19 -42.63
C PHE A 35 -31.66 -13.85 -41.72
N GLY A 36 -31.37 -13.30 -40.54
CA GLY A 36 -32.38 -12.92 -39.55
C GLY A 36 -32.19 -11.46 -39.16
N VAL A 37 -33.31 -10.75 -38.95
CA VAL A 37 -33.32 -9.42 -38.35
C VAL A 37 -33.69 -9.58 -36.88
N VAL A 38 -32.77 -9.23 -35.99
CA VAL A 38 -33.01 -9.23 -34.54
C VAL A 38 -33.73 -7.92 -34.18
N VAL A 39 -35.03 -8.01 -33.87
CA VAL A 39 -35.82 -6.86 -33.41
C VAL A 39 -35.98 -6.95 -31.90
N GLY A 40 -35.48 -5.95 -31.17
CA GLY A 40 -35.55 -5.89 -29.70
C GLY A 40 -34.22 -5.99 -28.97
N ALA A 41 -33.10 -5.58 -29.59
CA ALA A 41 -31.83 -5.46 -28.87
C ALA A 41 -32.01 -4.59 -27.60
N PRO A 42 -31.57 -5.07 -26.42
CA PRO A 42 -31.82 -4.35 -25.18
C PRO A 42 -31.09 -3.02 -25.18
N LEU A 43 -31.86 -1.93 -25.05
CA LEU A 43 -31.32 -0.60 -24.77
C LEU A 43 -30.86 -0.57 -23.32
N VAL A 44 -29.62 -0.98 -23.09
CA VAL A 44 -29.01 -0.92 -21.76
C VAL A 44 -28.61 0.52 -21.47
N TRP A 45 -29.30 1.17 -20.55
CA TRP A 45 -28.93 2.50 -20.07
C TRP A 45 -27.75 2.38 -19.11
N HIS A 46 -26.61 2.94 -19.49
CA HIS A 46 -25.40 2.90 -18.66
C HIS A 46 -25.43 4.05 -17.65
N TYR A 47 -25.58 3.73 -16.37
CA TYR A 47 -25.49 4.72 -15.29
C TYR A 47 -24.03 4.82 -14.82
N PRO A 48 -23.42 6.01 -14.81
CA PRO A 48 -22.06 6.17 -14.33
C PRO A 48 -21.98 5.89 -12.83
N PRO A 49 -20.92 5.23 -12.34
CA PRO A 49 -20.76 4.94 -10.93
C PRO A 49 -20.64 6.24 -10.12
N PRO A 50 -21.15 6.28 -8.89
CA PRO A 50 -21.07 7.45 -8.04
C PRO A 50 -19.62 7.77 -7.67
N TYR A 51 -19.25 9.04 -7.81
CA TYR A 51 -17.91 9.50 -7.43
C TYR A 51 -17.84 9.67 -5.92
N TYR A 52 -17.03 8.86 -5.26
CA TYR A 52 -16.75 9.00 -3.83
C TYR A 52 -15.56 9.92 -3.61
N TYR A 53 -15.81 11.07 -2.98
CA TYR A 53 -14.76 11.95 -2.53
C TYR A 53 -14.32 11.55 -1.12
N TYR A 54 -13.04 11.22 -0.97
CA TYR A 54 -12.47 11.00 0.36
C TYR A 54 -12.10 12.33 1.00
N PRO A 55 -12.44 12.54 2.28
CA PRO A 55 -12.04 13.74 2.99
C PRO A 55 -10.51 13.78 3.10
N ARG A 56 -9.93 14.96 2.87
CA ARG A 56 -8.51 15.18 3.14
C ARG A 56 -8.26 15.15 4.64
N THR A 57 -7.23 14.42 5.05
CA THR A 57 -6.68 14.51 6.40
C THR A 57 -5.95 15.85 6.55
N VAL A 58 -6.37 16.65 7.53
CA VAL A 58 -5.65 17.86 7.93
C VAL A 58 -4.64 17.46 9.01
N VAL A 59 -3.35 17.60 8.72
CA VAL A 59 -2.30 17.40 9.72
C VAL A 59 -2.19 18.70 10.52
N VAL A 60 -2.61 18.65 11.79
CA VAL A 60 -2.38 19.75 12.72
C VAL A 60 -0.99 19.56 13.33
N PRO A 61 -0.03 20.49 13.13
CA PRO A 61 1.25 20.40 13.80
C PRO A 61 1.05 20.54 15.32
N SER A 62 1.68 19.66 16.09
CA SER A 62 1.72 19.79 17.54
C SER A 62 2.46 21.08 17.94
N PRO A 63 2.01 21.79 18.99
CA PRO A 63 2.71 22.98 19.45
C PRO A 63 4.15 22.61 19.85
N PRO A 64 5.15 23.45 19.50
CA PRO A 64 6.53 23.21 19.92
C PRO A 64 6.61 23.32 21.44
N THR A 65 7.04 22.24 22.10
CA THR A 65 7.40 22.28 23.51
C THR A 65 8.73 23.00 23.66
N TYR A 66 8.70 24.19 24.26
CA TYR A 66 9.90 24.92 24.59
C TYR A 66 10.65 24.21 25.72
N ILE A 67 11.89 23.83 25.48
CA ILE A 67 12.83 23.35 26.50
C ILE A 67 13.79 24.49 26.76
N GLU A 68 13.76 25.03 27.98
CA GLU A 68 14.76 26.00 28.41
C GLU A 68 16.14 25.37 28.34
N ARG A 69 16.96 25.87 27.40
CA ARG A 69 18.37 25.52 27.33
C ARG A 69 19.07 26.34 28.40
N GLY A 70 19.42 25.68 29.51
CA GLY A 70 20.34 26.24 30.49
C GLY A 70 21.66 26.67 29.83
N PRO A 71 22.50 27.48 30.50
CA PRO A 71 23.78 27.90 29.95
C PRO A 71 24.55 26.68 29.44
N ALA A 72 25.06 26.78 28.21
CA ALA A 72 25.91 25.74 27.65
C ALA A 72 27.05 25.50 28.64
N PRO A 73 27.38 24.23 28.99
CA PRO A 73 28.56 23.98 29.79
C PRO A 73 29.76 24.57 29.05
N GLU A 74 30.54 25.38 29.76
CA GLU A 74 31.84 25.88 29.30
C GLU A 74 32.59 24.70 28.67
N ALA A 75 33.10 24.88 27.45
CA ALA A 75 33.84 23.82 26.77
C ALA A 75 34.96 23.35 27.72
N ALA A 76 34.91 22.06 28.11
CA ALA A 76 35.95 21.49 28.96
C ALA A 76 37.32 21.74 28.30
N PRO A 77 38.34 22.18 29.06
CA PRO A 77 39.68 22.37 28.51
C PRO A 77 40.08 21.09 27.77
N PRO A 78 40.77 21.20 26.62
CA PRO A 78 41.24 20.02 25.89
C PRO A 78 42.00 19.14 26.87
N ALA A 79 41.63 17.86 26.95
CA ALA A 79 42.35 16.88 27.74
C ALA A 79 43.78 16.80 27.20
N GLN A 80 44.69 17.58 27.79
CA GLN A 80 46.08 17.62 27.38
C GLN A 80 46.66 16.23 27.63
N ALA A 81 47.04 15.53 26.57
CA ALA A 81 47.70 14.24 26.66
C ALA A 81 49.14 14.48 27.13
N TYR A 82 49.39 14.39 28.44
CA TYR A 82 50.72 14.55 29.01
C TYR A 82 51.54 13.26 28.88
N TRP A 83 52.84 13.43 28.61
CA TRP A 83 53.82 12.37 28.74
C TRP A 83 54.43 12.43 30.14
N TYR A 84 54.79 11.26 30.67
CA TYR A 84 55.42 11.14 31.99
C TYR A 84 56.91 10.82 31.81
N TYR A 85 57.77 11.76 32.19
CA TYR A 85 59.23 11.64 32.15
C TYR A 85 59.78 11.38 33.54
N CYS A 86 60.70 10.42 33.65
CA CYS A 86 61.44 10.14 34.87
C CYS A 86 62.86 10.70 34.73
N ARG A 87 63.15 11.79 35.45
CA ARG A 87 64.48 12.43 35.43
C ARG A 87 65.59 11.54 36.01
N GLY A 88 65.25 10.68 36.98
CA GLY A 88 66.23 9.78 37.59
C GLY A 88 66.68 8.62 36.71
N ALA A 89 65.94 8.33 35.64
CA ALA A 89 66.24 7.24 34.70
C ALA A 89 66.35 7.74 33.24
N ASP A 90 66.29 9.06 33.04
CA ASP A 90 66.27 9.75 31.76
C ASP A 90 65.38 9.09 30.68
N ALA A 91 64.18 8.67 31.08
CA ALA A 91 63.30 7.89 30.22
C ALA A 91 61.82 8.13 30.53
N TYR A 92 60.97 7.80 29.56
CA TYR A 92 59.52 7.98 29.64
C TYR A 92 58.79 6.72 30.11
N TYR A 93 57.61 6.88 30.69
CA TYR A 93 56.66 5.76 30.82
C TYR A 93 56.23 5.28 29.42
N PRO A 94 56.14 3.97 29.12
CA PRO A 94 56.23 2.80 30.01
C PRO A 94 57.63 2.17 30.13
N TYR A 95 58.66 2.76 29.51
CA TYR A 95 60.03 2.20 29.50
C TYR A 95 60.61 2.11 30.91
N VAL A 96 60.22 3.05 31.77
CA VAL A 96 60.46 2.97 33.22
C VAL A 96 59.10 2.80 33.90
N LYS A 97 59.00 1.84 34.83
CA LYS A 97 57.75 1.57 35.57
C LYS A 97 57.73 2.23 36.94
N HIS A 98 58.90 2.42 37.55
CA HIS A 98 59.05 2.99 38.87
C HIS A 98 60.08 4.12 38.82
N CYS A 99 59.69 5.33 39.21
CA CYS A 99 60.58 6.48 39.29
C CYS A 99 60.71 6.93 40.76
N PRO A 100 61.87 6.74 41.41
CA PRO A 100 62.03 7.09 42.83
C PRO A 100 61.92 8.60 43.09
N GLY A 101 62.18 9.43 42.08
CA GLY A 101 62.01 10.90 42.14
C GLY A 101 60.61 11.40 41.77
N GLY A 102 59.66 10.50 41.48
CA GLY A 102 58.34 10.86 40.96
C GLY A 102 58.33 11.15 39.46
N TRP A 103 57.13 11.18 38.88
CA TRP A 103 56.93 11.40 37.45
C TRP A 103 56.73 12.88 37.14
N GLU A 104 57.48 13.39 36.16
CA GLU A 104 57.33 14.74 35.63
C GLU A 104 56.41 14.73 34.41
N ARG A 105 55.41 15.61 34.39
CA ARG A 105 54.48 15.72 33.25
C ARG A 105 55.03 16.71 32.23
N VAL A 106 55.28 16.24 31.02
CA VAL A 106 55.74 17.09 29.90
C VAL A 106 54.69 17.12 28.79
N LEU A 107 54.65 18.25 28.08
CA LEU A 107 53.79 18.40 26.92
C LEU A 107 54.40 17.64 25.72
N PRO A 108 53.57 16.96 24.90
CA PRO A 108 54.04 16.40 23.64
C PRO A 108 54.54 17.53 22.74
N GLN A 109 55.81 17.44 22.34
CA GLN A 109 56.33 18.28 21.27
C GLN A 109 55.77 17.75 19.94
N PRO A 110 55.09 18.57 19.11
CA PRO A 110 54.75 18.15 17.75
C PRO A 110 56.04 17.87 16.95
N PRO A 111 56.05 16.88 16.03
CA PRO A 111 57.14 16.75 15.07
C PRO A 111 57.19 18.04 14.23
N GLY A 112 58.35 18.69 14.22
CA GLY A 112 58.61 19.91 13.44
C GLY A 112 58.80 19.65 11.95
#